data_AF-A0A7J2ZEM5-F1
#
_entry.id   AF-A0A7J2ZEM5-F1
#
_cell.length_a   1.000
_cell.length_b   1.000
_cell.length_c   1.000
_cell.angle_alpha   90.00
_cell.angle_beta   90.00
_cell.angle_gamma   90.00
#
_symmetry.space_group_name_H-M   'P 1'
#
loop_
_entity.id
_entity.type
_entity.pdbx_description
1 polymer ?
#
loop_
_entity_poly.entity_id
_entity_poly.type
_entity_poly.pdbx_seq_one_letter_code
_entity_poly.pdbx_strand_id
1 'polypeptide(L)'
;MAKKKEEQVAQEAVSERVETIIDRLLDYVQKKGKVDVKEAASAMALEKDQVEELAEVLKESGMIDVNYTLLGTFLIAKEVPKEKVKKEEKTRERGTMASTLVSIDKDLRESHKSFEFVEQNIRKRLEKDEVLINELEGKVRDVSIADMEYLLREARELKVVTKHLKKDIRGLRKKVADFYDKVKKLEVETVKAEAERLGPRKPWYHPISMFFTRVKNTFKVR
;
A
#
# COMPACT_ATOMS: atom_id res chain seq x y z
N MET A 1 -49.99 10.29 15.99
CA MET A 1 -49.15 9.10 16.27
C MET A 1 -48.58 8.45 15.00
N ALA A 2 -48.23 9.23 13.97
CA ALA A 2 -47.70 8.71 12.70
C ALA A 2 -46.17 8.87 12.56
N LYS A 3 -45.53 9.75 13.34
CA LYS A 3 -44.09 10.03 13.24
C LYS A 3 -43.17 8.97 13.88
N LYS A 4 -43.72 8.01 14.64
CA LYS A 4 -42.94 6.96 15.31
C LYS A 4 -42.71 5.69 14.47
N LYS A 5 -43.36 5.57 13.31
CA LYS A 5 -43.23 4.38 12.45
C LYS A 5 -42.23 4.55 11.29
N GLU A 6 -41.85 5.76 10.92
CA GLU A 6 -40.85 5.98 9.86
C GLU A 6 -39.40 5.88 10.35
N GLU A 7 -39.11 6.24 11.61
CA GLU A 7 -37.76 6.13 12.18
C GLU A 7 -37.35 4.69 12.55
N GLN A 8 -38.31 3.78 12.73
CA GLN A 8 -38.00 2.36 12.98
C GLN A 8 -37.73 1.55 11.71
N VAL A 9 -38.11 2.04 10.54
CA VAL A 9 -37.78 1.38 9.25
C VAL A 9 -36.39 1.83 8.74
N ALA A 10 -35.89 2.98 9.20
CA ALA A 10 -34.57 3.49 8.82
C ALA A 10 -33.38 2.85 9.56
N GLN A 11 -33.62 2.05 10.61
CA GLN A 11 -32.55 1.42 11.40
C GLN A 11 -32.28 -0.05 11.07
N GLU A 12 -33.10 -0.71 10.25
CA GLU A 12 -32.82 -2.08 9.76
C GLU A 12 -32.08 -2.12 8.42
N ALA A 13 -31.80 -0.97 7.80
CA ALA A 13 -31.12 -0.87 6.50
C ALA A 13 -29.66 -0.38 6.57
N VAL A 14 -28.97 -0.59 7.71
CA VAL A 14 -27.56 -0.22 7.89
C VAL A 14 -26.73 -1.44 8.29
N SER A 15 -26.59 -2.41 7.38
CA SER A 15 -25.33 -3.12 7.11
C SER A 15 -25.57 -4.39 6.27
N GLU A 16 -25.99 -4.26 5.02
CA GLU A 16 -25.49 -5.20 4.02
C GLU A 16 -24.05 -4.80 3.72
N ARG A 17 -23.16 -4.95 4.71
CA ARG A 17 -21.72 -4.98 4.44
C ARG A 17 -21.52 -6.26 3.63
N VAL A 18 -20.98 -6.12 2.43
CA VAL A 18 -20.48 -7.26 1.67
C VAL A 18 -19.41 -7.92 2.52
N GLU A 19 -19.79 -8.93 3.31
CA GLU A 19 -18.86 -9.67 4.15
C GLU A 19 -17.92 -10.44 3.24
N THR A 20 -16.66 -10.02 3.24
CA THR A 20 -15.63 -10.69 2.46
C THR A 20 -15.23 -11.99 3.14
N ILE A 21 -14.64 -12.90 2.39
CA ILE A 21 -14.12 -14.17 2.92
C ILE A 21 -13.07 -13.90 4.02
N ILE A 22 -12.29 -12.81 3.88
CA ILE A 22 -11.30 -12.36 4.86
C ILE A 22 -11.96 -12.01 6.19
N ASP A 23 -13.08 -11.28 6.17
CA ASP A 23 -13.81 -10.89 7.38
C ASP A 23 -14.32 -12.12 8.14
N ARG A 24 -14.81 -13.14 7.42
CA ARG A 24 -15.27 -14.39 8.02
C ARG A 24 -14.14 -15.20 8.67
N LEU A 25 -12.97 -15.25 8.01
CA LEU A 25 -11.79 -15.92 8.59
C LEU A 25 -11.37 -15.22 9.88
N LEU A 26 -11.30 -13.89 9.86
CA LEU A 26 -10.94 -13.10 11.03
C LEU A 26 -11.91 -13.34 12.19
N ASP A 27 -13.22 -13.26 11.93
CA ASP A 27 -14.27 -13.52 12.91
C ASP A 27 -14.17 -14.92 13.50
N TYR A 28 -13.88 -15.92 12.67
CA TYR A 28 -13.74 -17.31 13.09
C TYR A 28 -12.54 -17.48 14.03
N VAL A 29 -11.39 -16.90 13.66
CA VAL A 29 -10.17 -16.94 14.48
C VAL A 29 -10.35 -16.16 15.79
N GLN A 30 -11.04 -15.01 15.77
CA GLN A 30 -11.34 -14.21 16.96
C GLN A 30 -12.28 -14.93 17.94
N LYS A 31 -13.31 -15.63 17.44
CA LYS A 31 -14.25 -16.38 18.29
C LYS A 31 -13.59 -17.58 18.99
N LYS A 32 -12.65 -18.25 18.32
CA LYS A 32 -11.96 -19.43 18.85
C LYS A 32 -10.63 -19.12 19.54
N GLY A 33 -10.07 -17.92 19.35
CA GLY A 33 -8.81 -17.47 19.91
C GLY A 33 -7.57 -18.08 19.24
N LYS A 34 -7.52 -19.42 19.14
CA LYS A 34 -6.46 -20.17 18.45
C LYS A 34 -7.07 -21.28 17.61
N VAL A 35 -6.69 -21.35 16.33
CA VAL A 35 -7.28 -22.29 15.35
C VAL A 35 -6.18 -22.91 14.50
N ASP A 36 -6.25 -24.21 14.22
CA ASP A 36 -5.39 -24.86 13.23
C ASP A 36 -5.84 -24.48 11.81
N VAL A 37 -4.90 -24.19 10.90
CA VAL A 37 -5.21 -23.89 9.49
C VAL A 37 -6.07 -24.98 8.84
N LYS A 38 -5.86 -26.27 9.17
CA LYS A 38 -6.69 -27.37 8.63
C LYS A 38 -8.14 -27.31 9.13
N GLU A 39 -8.32 -26.90 10.38
CA GLU A 39 -9.64 -26.71 10.98
C GLU A 39 -10.34 -25.49 10.36
N ALA A 40 -9.60 -24.41 10.11
CA ALA A 40 -10.10 -23.23 9.41
C ALA A 40 -10.48 -23.53 7.96
N ALA A 41 -9.65 -24.26 7.22
CA ALA A 41 -9.93 -24.72 5.85
C ALA A 41 -11.24 -25.52 5.77
N SER A 42 -11.42 -26.46 6.70
CA SER A 42 -12.65 -27.27 6.79
C SER A 42 -13.87 -26.42 7.13
N ALA A 43 -13.75 -25.49 8.08
CA ALA A 43 -14.85 -24.63 8.51
C ALA A 43 -15.26 -23.58 7.46
N MET A 44 -14.32 -23.18 6.60
CA MET A 44 -14.54 -22.17 5.55
C MET A 44 -14.81 -22.78 4.18
N ALA A 45 -14.74 -24.10 4.04
CA ALA A 45 -14.81 -24.81 2.76
C ALA A 45 -13.80 -24.27 1.72
N LEU A 46 -12.57 -24.02 2.18
CA LEU A 46 -11.45 -23.54 1.37
C LEU A 46 -10.30 -24.55 1.39
N GLU A 47 -9.43 -24.48 0.38
CA GLU A 47 -8.19 -25.24 0.38
C GLU A 47 -7.21 -24.69 1.42
N LYS A 48 -6.34 -25.56 1.95
CA LYS A 48 -5.37 -25.20 2.98
C LYS A 48 -4.51 -23.99 2.57
N ASP A 49 -4.03 -24.01 1.33
CA ASP A 49 -3.16 -22.97 0.78
C ASP A 49 -3.88 -21.61 0.69
N GLN A 50 -5.18 -21.61 0.35
CA GLN A 50 -5.99 -20.39 0.31
C GLN A 50 -6.18 -19.78 1.70
N VAL A 51 -6.35 -20.62 2.72
CA VAL A 51 -6.43 -20.13 4.11
C VAL A 51 -5.10 -19.57 4.58
N GLU A 52 -3.97 -20.15 4.17
CA GLU A 52 -2.64 -19.63 4.47
C GLU A 52 -2.42 -18.26 3.81
N GLU A 53 -2.79 -18.09 2.54
CA GLU A 53 -2.73 -16.79 1.85
C GLU A 53 -3.60 -15.72 2.56
N LEU A 54 -4.85 -16.07 2.91
CA LEU A 54 -5.73 -15.16 3.64
C LEU A 54 -5.19 -14.82 5.04
N ALA A 55 -4.59 -15.81 5.71
CA ALA A 55 -3.97 -15.63 7.02
C ALA A 55 -2.72 -14.75 6.95
N GLU A 56 -1.93 -14.82 5.88
CA GLU A 56 -0.80 -13.92 5.65
C GLU A 56 -1.27 -12.47 5.50
N VAL A 57 -2.35 -12.23 4.75
CA VAL A 57 -2.96 -10.88 4.63
C VAL A 57 -3.44 -10.37 5.99
N LEU A 58 -4.07 -11.22 6.81
CA LEU A 58 -4.51 -10.85 8.16
C LEU A 58 -3.33 -10.64 9.14
N LYS A 59 -2.20 -11.31 8.92
CA LYS A 59 -0.97 -11.13 9.68
C LYS A 59 -0.26 -9.84 9.30
N GLU A 60 -0.13 -9.53 8.01
CA GLU A 60 0.44 -8.28 7.52
C GLU A 60 -0.35 -7.07 8.06
N SER A 61 -1.67 -7.20 8.19
CA SER A 61 -2.52 -6.17 8.78
C SER A 61 -2.52 -6.15 10.32
N GLY A 62 -1.82 -7.08 10.97
CA GLY A 62 -1.67 -7.14 12.42
C GLY A 62 -2.92 -7.62 13.18
N MET A 63 -3.89 -8.21 12.48
CA MET A 63 -5.14 -8.67 13.08
C MET A 63 -5.04 -10.07 13.69
N ILE A 64 -4.18 -10.92 13.14
CA ILE A 64 -3.85 -12.25 13.67
C ILE A 64 -2.34 -12.47 13.67
N ASP A 65 -1.88 -13.47 14.41
CA ASP A 65 -0.55 -14.04 14.27
C ASP A 65 -0.64 -15.45 13.67
N VAL A 66 0.32 -15.78 12.79
CA VAL A 66 0.47 -17.12 12.22
C VAL A 66 1.71 -17.76 12.85
N ASN A 67 1.49 -18.84 13.57
CA ASN A 67 2.53 -19.58 14.27
C ASN A 67 2.79 -20.93 13.59
N TYR A 68 3.99 -21.10 13.05
CA TYR A 68 4.41 -22.32 12.38
C TYR A 68 5.10 -23.23 13.40
N THR A 69 4.51 -24.39 13.68
CA THR A 69 5.06 -25.37 14.61
C THR A 69 5.21 -26.73 13.94
N LEU A 70 5.96 -27.65 14.57
CA LEU A 70 6.08 -29.03 14.09
C LEU A 70 4.74 -29.79 14.05
N LEU A 71 3.76 -29.35 14.83
CA LEU A 71 2.41 -29.93 14.89
C LEU A 71 1.48 -29.37 13.81
N GLY A 72 1.86 -28.27 13.16
CA GLY A 72 1.04 -27.59 12.17
C GLY A 72 1.10 -26.07 12.27
N THR A 73 0.32 -25.42 11.41
CA THR A 73 0.18 -23.97 11.35
C THR A 73 -1.02 -23.54 12.18
N PHE A 74 -0.83 -22.62 13.11
CA PHE A 74 -1.89 -22.09 13.98
C PHE A 74 -2.12 -20.59 13.73
N LEU A 75 -3.39 -20.23 13.62
CA LEU A 75 -3.88 -18.85 13.55
C LEU A 75 -4.29 -18.41 14.96
N ILE A 76 -3.74 -17.29 15.43
CA ILE A 76 -3.99 -16.75 16.77
C ILE A 76 -4.55 -15.34 16.63
N ALA A 77 -5.72 -15.10 17.20
CA ALA A 77 -6.29 -13.75 17.22
C ALA A 77 -5.42 -12.84 18.08
N LYS A 78 -5.04 -11.67 17.54
CA LYS A 78 -4.53 -10.61 18.40
C LYS A 78 -5.71 -9.96 19.09
N GLU A 79 -5.67 -9.92 20.43
CA GLU A 79 -6.62 -9.12 21.19
C GLU A 79 -6.40 -7.65 20.83
N VAL A 80 -7.26 -7.12 19.95
CA VAL A 80 -7.42 -5.68 19.83
C VAL A 80 -7.95 -5.23 21.19
N PRO A 81 -7.25 -4.38 21.96
CA PRO A 81 -7.76 -3.90 23.23
C PRO A 81 -9.10 -3.24 22.95
N LYS A 82 -10.19 -3.82 23.46
CA LYS A 82 -11.49 -3.15 23.49
C LYS A 82 -11.36 -2.04 24.51
N GLU A 83 -10.76 -0.91 24.10
CA GLU A 83 -10.76 0.32 24.87
C GLU A 83 -12.21 0.67 25.15
N LYS A 84 -12.60 0.46 26.42
CA LYS A 84 -13.78 1.09 27.00
C LYS A 84 -13.58 2.58 26.82
N VAL A 85 -14.31 3.17 25.86
CA VAL A 85 -14.35 4.61 25.63
C VAL A 85 -14.95 5.28 26.87
N LYS A 86 -14.12 5.52 27.88
CA LYS A 86 -14.34 6.58 28.85
C LYS A 86 -13.82 7.86 28.21
N LYS A 87 -14.70 8.85 28.13
CA LYS A 87 -14.40 10.23 27.76
C LYS A 87 -13.23 10.75 28.60
N GLU A 88 -12.04 10.78 28.02
CA GLU A 88 -11.00 11.73 28.40
C GLU A 88 -10.69 12.58 27.17
N GLU A 89 -11.47 13.65 27.05
CA GLU A 89 -11.08 14.83 26.30
C GLU A 89 -9.86 15.44 27.01
N LYS A 90 -8.64 15.17 26.52
CA LYS A 90 -7.47 16.08 26.54
C LYS A 90 -6.14 15.39 26.12
N THR A 91 -6.08 14.75 24.95
CA THR A 91 -4.77 14.35 24.33
C THR A 91 -4.87 14.03 22.82
N ARG A 92 -5.85 14.57 22.09
CA ARG A 92 -6.21 14.08 20.73
C ARG A 92 -5.35 14.51 19.54
N GLU A 93 -4.37 15.40 19.68
CA GLU A 93 -3.66 15.92 18.50
C GLU A 93 -2.45 15.08 18.05
N ARG A 94 -1.87 14.22 18.91
CA ARG A 94 -0.74 13.35 18.51
C ARG A 94 -1.16 12.02 17.90
N GLY A 95 -2.36 11.52 18.22
CA GLY A 95 -2.87 10.25 17.69
C GLY A 95 -3.31 10.30 16.21
N THR A 96 -3.71 11.48 15.72
CA THR A 96 -4.15 11.67 14.32
C THR A 96 -2.97 11.69 13.35
N MET A 97 -1.86 12.34 13.70
CA MET A 97 -0.72 12.44 12.78
C MET A 97 -0.01 11.10 12.59
N ALA A 98 0.19 10.32 13.66
CA ALA A 98 0.80 9.00 13.58
C ALA A 98 -0.05 8.03 12.74
N SER A 99 -1.37 8.02 12.91
CA SER A 99 -2.27 7.20 12.10
C SER A 99 -2.34 7.64 10.64
N THR A 100 -2.27 8.94 10.35
CA THR A 100 -2.13 9.43 8.97
C THR A 100 -0.81 9.02 8.32
N LEU A 101 0.30 8.99 9.07
CA LEU A 101 1.59 8.55 8.52
C LEU A 101 1.58 7.05 8.22
N VAL A 102 0.97 6.24 9.08
CA VAL A 102 0.84 4.79 8.87
C VAL A 102 -0.03 4.47 7.65
N SER A 103 -1.14 5.18 7.45
CA SER A 103 -1.97 5.00 6.25
C SER A 103 -1.25 5.41 4.96
N ILE A 104 -0.51 6.53 4.98
CA ILE A 104 0.33 6.94 3.85
C ILE A 104 1.39 5.89 3.52
N ASP A 105 2.07 5.32 4.53
CA ASP A 105 3.08 4.27 4.31
C ASP A 105 2.44 3.02 3.68
N LYS A 106 1.24 2.64 4.14
CA LYS A 106 0.48 1.53 3.56
C LYS A 106 0.13 1.80 2.08
N ASP A 107 -0.42 2.96 1.77
CA ASP A 107 -0.80 3.34 0.40
C ASP A 107 0.43 3.36 -0.53
N LEU A 108 1.60 3.80 -0.02
CA LEU A 108 2.86 3.79 -0.75
C LEU A 108 3.32 2.36 -1.06
N ARG A 109 3.22 1.44 -0.10
CA ARG A 109 3.57 0.02 -0.31
C ARG A 109 2.64 -0.64 -1.32
N GLU A 110 1.34 -0.41 -1.23
CA GLU A 110 0.36 -0.94 -2.18
C GLU A 110 0.60 -0.40 -3.60
N SER A 111 0.90 0.89 -3.71
CA SER A 111 1.30 1.50 -4.97
C SER A 111 2.58 0.87 -5.52
N HIS A 112 3.58 0.60 -4.66
CA HIS A 112 4.82 -0.04 -5.07
C HIS A 112 4.60 -1.45 -5.63
N LYS A 113 3.82 -2.29 -4.94
CA LYS A 113 3.44 -3.63 -5.42
C LYS A 113 2.75 -3.55 -6.79
N SER A 114 1.89 -2.56 -7.00
CA SER A 114 1.21 -2.34 -8.29
C SER A 114 2.19 -1.97 -9.41
N PHE A 115 3.20 -1.14 -9.12
CA PHE A 115 4.23 -0.79 -10.10
C PHE A 115 5.13 -1.99 -10.44
N GLU A 116 5.53 -2.78 -9.45
CA GLU A 116 6.30 -4.01 -9.68
C GLU A 116 5.55 -4.99 -10.59
N PHE A 117 4.24 -5.15 -10.36
CA PHE A 117 3.39 -5.99 -11.21
C PHE A 117 3.37 -5.50 -12.67
N VAL A 118 3.17 -4.19 -12.88
CA VAL A 118 3.18 -3.60 -14.22
C VAL A 118 4.54 -3.76 -14.89
N GLU A 119 5.63 -3.56 -14.15
CA GLU A 119 7.00 -3.75 -14.66
C GLU A 119 7.24 -5.19 -15.09
N GLN A 120 6.89 -6.16 -14.25
CA GLN A 120 7.03 -7.58 -14.58
C GLN A 120 6.18 -7.97 -15.80
N ASN A 121 4.97 -7.42 -15.91
CA ASN A 121 4.11 -7.67 -17.06
C ASN A 121 4.74 -7.16 -18.37
N ILE A 122 5.23 -5.92 -18.37
CA ILE A 122 5.91 -5.32 -19.53
C ILE A 122 7.15 -6.13 -19.90
N ARG A 123 7.95 -6.54 -18.90
CA ARG A 123 9.17 -7.34 -19.12
C ARG A 123 8.86 -8.68 -19.79
N LYS A 124 7.87 -9.42 -19.28
CA LYS A 124 7.44 -10.71 -19.86
C LYS A 124 6.91 -10.57 -21.29
N ARG A 125 6.23 -9.47 -21.62
CA ARG A 125 5.78 -9.20 -23.00
C ARG A 125 6.98 -8.97 -23.92
N LEU A 126 7.91 -8.11 -23.50
CA LEU A 126 9.14 -7.84 -24.26
C LEU A 126 9.99 -9.10 -24.49
N GLU A 127 10.16 -9.95 -23.47
CA GLU A 127 10.89 -11.21 -23.60
C GLU A 127 10.23 -12.14 -24.64
N LYS A 128 8.89 -12.23 -24.66
CA LYS A 128 8.17 -13.01 -25.67
C LYS A 128 8.35 -12.44 -27.06
N ASP A 129 8.22 -11.12 -27.21
CA ASP A 129 8.36 -10.45 -28.50
C ASP A 129 9.79 -10.59 -29.04
N GLU A 130 10.79 -10.53 -28.16
CA GLU A 130 12.20 -10.73 -28.52
C GLU A 130 12.46 -12.15 -29.02
N VAL A 131 11.91 -13.18 -28.36
CA VAL A 131 11.99 -14.56 -28.85
C VAL A 131 11.34 -14.70 -30.23
N LEU A 132 10.14 -14.13 -30.42
CA LEU A 132 9.46 -14.14 -31.71
C LEU A 132 10.28 -13.45 -32.80
N ILE A 133 10.84 -12.27 -32.52
CA ILE A 133 11.69 -11.55 -33.47
C ILE A 133 12.90 -12.40 -33.88
N ASN A 134 13.59 -13.02 -32.91
CA ASN A 134 14.75 -13.87 -33.18
C ASN A 134 14.38 -15.10 -34.05
N GLU A 135 13.20 -15.70 -33.81
CA GLU A 135 12.70 -16.80 -34.64
C GLU A 135 12.39 -16.36 -36.08
N LEU A 136 11.81 -15.18 -36.25
CA LEU A 136 11.49 -14.61 -37.56
C LEU A 136 12.75 -14.19 -38.33
N GLU A 137 13.76 -13.65 -37.65
CA GLU A 137 15.07 -13.33 -38.25
C GLU A 137 15.77 -14.57 -38.81
N GLY A 138 15.59 -15.75 -38.18
CA GLY A 138 16.09 -17.02 -38.70
C GLY A 138 15.32 -17.55 -39.92
N LYS A 139 14.11 -17.05 -40.19
CA LYS A 139 13.17 -17.55 -41.21
C LYS A 139 12.61 -16.45 -42.10
N VAL A 140 13.44 -15.46 -42.47
CA VAL A 140 13.03 -14.25 -43.22
C VAL A 140 12.17 -14.54 -44.46
N ARG A 141 12.36 -15.70 -45.12
CA ARG A 141 11.60 -16.07 -46.32
C ARG A 141 10.20 -16.64 -46.05
N ASP A 142 9.96 -17.15 -44.84
CA ASP A 142 8.74 -17.88 -44.45
C ASP A 142 7.98 -17.19 -43.31
N VAL A 143 8.23 -15.90 -43.08
CA VAL A 143 7.54 -15.12 -42.04
C VAL A 143 6.05 -15.03 -42.37
N SER A 144 5.21 -15.50 -41.45
CA SER A 144 3.76 -15.37 -41.58
C SER A 144 3.35 -13.91 -41.44
N ILE A 145 2.43 -13.46 -42.30
CA ILE A 145 1.82 -12.12 -42.22
C ILE A 145 1.18 -11.92 -40.83
N ALA A 146 0.57 -12.97 -40.26
CA ALA A 146 -0.07 -12.92 -38.95
C ALA A 146 0.92 -12.60 -37.82
N ASP A 147 2.14 -13.13 -37.87
CA ASP A 147 3.17 -12.90 -36.85
C ASP A 147 3.67 -11.45 -36.91
N MET A 148 3.85 -10.92 -38.12
CA MET A 148 4.21 -9.50 -38.32
C MET A 148 3.08 -8.56 -37.88
N GLU A 149 1.82 -8.91 -38.15
CA GLU A 149 0.67 -8.13 -37.67
C GLU A 149 0.58 -8.14 -36.14
N TYR A 150 0.84 -9.28 -35.50
CA TYR A 150 0.93 -9.38 -34.04
C TYR A 150 2.00 -8.44 -33.49
N LEU A 151 3.25 -8.52 -33.99
CA LEU A 151 4.36 -7.69 -33.51
C LEU A 151 4.10 -6.19 -33.73
N LEU A 152 3.51 -5.82 -34.88
CA LEU A 152 3.17 -4.42 -35.16
C LEU A 152 2.07 -3.90 -34.24
N ARG A 153 1.06 -4.72 -33.91
CA ARG A 153 0.02 -4.36 -32.94
C ARG A 153 0.62 -4.17 -31.56
N GLU A 154 1.42 -5.14 -31.12
CA GLU A 154 2.08 -5.15 -29.83
C GLU A 154 2.99 -3.93 -29.65
N ALA A 155 3.82 -3.61 -30.65
CA ALA A 155 4.66 -2.42 -30.65
C ALA A 155 3.87 -1.11 -30.52
N ARG A 156 2.67 -1.03 -31.13
CA ARG A 156 1.79 0.14 -30.98
C ARG A 156 1.22 0.24 -29.57
N GLU A 157 0.77 -0.87 -29.00
CA GLU A 157 0.26 -0.91 -27.63
C GLU A 157 1.33 -0.49 -26.62
N LEU A 158 2.53 -1.08 -26.70
CA LEU A 158 3.66 -0.72 -25.84
C LEU A 158 4.05 0.77 -25.98
N LYS A 159 3.97 1.32 -27.19
CA LYS A 159 4.20 2.76 -27.42
C LYS A 159 3.16 3.64 -26.73
N VAL A 160 1.88 3.24 -26.74
CA VAL A 160 0.80 3.95 -26.04
C VAL A 160 1.03 3.88 -24.53
N VAL A 161 1.29 2.69 -23.98
CA VAL A 161 1.61 2.49 -22.55
C VAL A 161 2.79 3.37 -22.12
N THR A 162 3.88 3.37 -22.89
CA THR A 162 5.07 4.20 -22.62
C THR A 162 4.74 5.68 -22.59
N LYS A 163 3.86 6.16 -23.48
CA LYS A 163 3.42 7.56 -23.50
C LYS A 163 2.63 7.93 -22.25
N HIS A 164 1.73 7.05 -21.79
CA HIS A 164 0.97 7.24 -20.56
C HIS A 164 1.89 7.27 -19.33
N LEU A 165 2.75 6.25 -19.17
CA LEU A 165 3.73 6.20 -18.07
C LEU A 165 4.62 7.44 -18.03
N LYS A 166 5.11 7.93 -19.18
CA LYS A 166 5.90 9.18 -19.24
C LYS A 166 5.10 10.41 -18.81
N LYS A 167 3.80 10.48 -19.09
CA LYS A 167 2.94 11.56 -18.63
C LYS A 167 2.77 11.50 -17.11
N ASP A 168 2.52 10.32 -16.58
CA ASP A 168 2.29 10.10 -15.16
C ASP A 168 3.55 10.36 -14.33
N ILE A 169 4.72 9.89 -14.79
CA ILE A 169 6.02 10.19 -14.18
C ILE A 169 6.26 11.71 -14.11
N ARG A 170 5.96 12.46 -15.18
CA ARG A 170 6.09 13.92 -15.16
C ARG A 170 5.15 14.56 -14.14
N GLY A 171 3.92 14.09 -14.05
CA GLY A 171 2.95 14.54 -13.06
C GLY A 171 3.42 14.27 -11.63
N LEU A 172 3.93 13.07 -11.36
CA LEU A 172 4.49 12.68 -10.06
C LEU A 172 5.72 13.52 -9.70
N ARG A 173 6.65 13.73 -10.63
CA ARG A 173 7.82 14.60 -10.39
C ARG A 173 7.42 16.01 -9.98
N LYS A 174 6.39 16.58 -10.63
CA LYS A 174 5.86 17.89 -10.25
C LYS A 174 5.28 17.88 -8.82
N LYS A 175 4.44 16.88 -8.50
CA LYS A 175 3.87 16.73 -7.14
C LYS A 175 4.95 16.58 -6.06
N VAL A 176 6.01 15.83 -6.34
CA VAL A 176 7.15 15.65 -5.43
C VAL A 176 7.90 16.96 -5.22
N ALA A 177 8.14 17.73 -6.29
CA ALA A 177 8.75 19.06 -6.17
C ALA A 177 7.88 20.02 -5.33
N ASP A 178 6.57 20.08 -5.62
CA ASP A 178 5.62 20.90 -4.87
C ASP A 178 5.56 20.51 -3.38
N PHE A 179 5.66 19.20 -3.08
CA PHE A 179 5.72 18.69 -1.71
C PHE A 179 7.01 19.13 -1.00
N TYR A 180 8.16 18.98 -1.66
CA TYR A 180 9.45 19.39 -1.11
C TYR A 180 9.46 20.89 -0.78
N ASP A 181 8.92 21.73 -1.66
CA ASP A 181 8.82 23.17 -1.42
C ASP A 181 7.92 23.49 -0.22
N LYS A 182 6.83 22.74 -0.01
CA LYS A 182 5.98 22.88 1.18
C LYS A 182 6.72 22.50 2.46
N VAL A 183 7.41 21.35 2.47
CA VAL A 183 8.20 20.89 3.63
C VAL A 183 9.26 21.92 3.98
N LYS A 184 9.97 22.47 2.98
CA LYS A 184 10.99 23.50 3.19
C LYS A 184 10.41 24.81 3.75
N LYS A 185 9.21 25.22 3.33
CA LYS A 185 8.53 26.39 3.90
C LYS A 185 8.19 26.16 5.38
N LEU A 186 7.64 24.99 5.71
CA LEU A 186 7.33 24.62 7.10
C LEU A 186 8.58 24.58 7.97
N GLU A 187 9.70 24.06 7.45
CA GLU A 187 10.98 24.06 8.18
C GLU A 187 11.39 25.50 8.56
N VAL A 188 11.34 26.44 7.61
CA VAL A 188 11.68 27.85 7.88
C VAL A 188 10.72 28.48 8.89
N GLU A 189 9.42 28.20 8.80
CA GLU A 189 8.41 28.70 9.74
C GLU A 189 8.60 28.13 11.15
N THR A 190 8.90 26.85 11.28
CA THR A 190 9.18 26.21 12.58
C THR A 190 10.43 26.78 13.25
N VAL A 191 11.52 26.99 12.49
CA VAL A 191 12.74 27.62 13.01
C VAL A 191 12.49 29.06 13.46
N LYS A 192 11.70 29.84 12.70
CA LYS A 192 11.31 31.20 13.10
C LYS A 192 10.47 31.19 14.38
N ALA A 193 9.46 30.32 14.46
CA ALA A 193 8.60 30.20 15.64
C ALA A 193 9.38 29.76 16.89
N GLU A 194 10.37 28.88 16.74
CA GLU A 194 11.28 28.50 17.84
C GLU A 194 12.18 29.66 18.27
N ALA A 195 12.72 30.43 17.33
CA ALA A 195 13.53 31.61 17.63
C ALA A 195 12.73 32.70 18.37
N GLU A 196 11.48 32.94 17.97
CA GLU A 196 10.57 33.87 18.66
C GLU A 196 10.21 33.38 20.08
N ARG A 197 9.99 32.07 20.25
CA ARG A 197 9.73 31.46 21.58
C ARG A 197 10.89 31.57 22.55
N LEU A 198 12.13 31.44 22.06
CA LEU A 198 13.33 31.45 22.91
C LEU A 198 13.80 32.88 23.28
N GLY A 199 13.21 33.92 22.67
CA GLY A 199 13.61 35.32 22.83
C GLY A 199 15.01 35.60 22.27
N PRO A 200 15.52 36.84 22.36
CA PRO A 200 16.87 37.17 21.93
C PRO A 200 17.91 36.54 22.88
N ARG A 201 18.20 35.25 22.68
CA ARG A 201 19.34 34.59 23.32
C ARG A 201 20.58 34.78 22.47
N LYS A 202 21.70 35.08 23.14
CA LYS A 202 23.05 35.14 22.54
C LYS A 202 23.31 33.88 21.70
N PRO A 203 23.99 33.99 20.55
CA PRO A 203 24.08 32.90 19.57
C PRO A 203 24.84 31.71 20.17
N TRP A 204 24.10 30.70 20.59
CA TRP A 204 24.66 29.37 20.80
C TRP A 204 24.52 28.62 19.48
N TYR A 205 25.67 28.30 18.88
CA TYR A 205 25.79 27.48 17.68
C TYR A 205 25.05 26.15 17.88
N HIS A 206 23.90 25.95 17.22
CA HIS A 206 23.25 24.65 17.14
C HIS A 206 23.84 23.85 15.96
N PRO A 207 24.32 22.61 16.17
CA PRO A 207 25.03 21.81 15.16
C PRO A 207 24.11 21.17 14.09
N ILE A 208 22.80 21.43 14.11
CA ILE A 208 21.84 20.83 13.16
C ILE A 208 22.07 21.33 11.72
N SER A 209 22.71 22.50 11.55
CA SER A 209 23.13 23.00 10.24
C SER A 209 24.21 22.14 9.56
N MET A 210 24.82 21.18 10.25
CA MET A 210 25.82 20.25 9.67
C MET A 210 25.24 18.98 9.06
N PHE A 211 23.97 18.61 9.32
CA PHE A 211 23.43 17.36 8.77
C PHE A 211 23.02 17.47 7.29
N PHE A 212 22.61 18.65 6.81
CA PHE A 212 22.15 18.82 5.42
C PHE A 212 23.20 19.36 4.44
N THR A 213 24.37 19.81 4.91
CA THR A 213 25.50 20.12 4.03
C THR A 213 26.13 18.87 3.42
N ARG A 214 25.89 17.68 3.98
CA ARG A 214 26.42 16.42 3.44
C ARG A 214 25.58 15.79 2.32
N VAL A 215 24.29 16.14 2.21
CA VAL A 215 23.41 15.62 1.14
C VAL A 215 23.57 16.38 -0.18
N LYS A 216 24.07 17.62 -0.15
CA LYS A 216 24.32 18.40 -1.38
C LYS A 216 25.49 17.86 -2.22
N ASN A 217 26.31 16.95 -1.69
CA ASN A 217 27.50 16.43 -2.39
C ASN A 217 27.32 15.02 -3.00
N THR A 218 26.20 14.33 -2.79
CA THR A 218 25.97 12.99 -3.35
C THR A 218 25.09 12.97 -4.60
N PHE A 219 24.40 14.07 -4.94
CA PHE A 219 23.59 14.18 -6.16
C PHE A 219 24.31 14.85 -7.35
N LYS A 220 25.65 14.86 -7.31
CA LYS A 220 26.49 15.31 -8.43
C LYS A 220 27.42 14.17 -8.86
N VAL A 221 26.85 13.03 -9.22
CA VAL A 221 27.57 11.97 -9.95
C VAL A 221 26.67 11.47 -11.08
N ARG A 222 27.08 11.87 -12.29
CA ARG A 222 26.78 11.38 -13.66
C ARG A 222 25.32 11.18 -14.08
#